data_AF-A0A4R8SGN6-F1
#
_entry.id   AF-A0A4R8SGN6-F1
#
_cell.length_a   1.000
_cell.length_b   1.000
_cell.length_c   1.000
_cell.angle_alpha   90.00
_cell.angle_beta   90.00
_cell.angle_gamma   90.00
#
_symmetry.space_group_name_H-M   'P 1'
#
loop_
_entity.id
_entity.type
_entity.pdbx_description
1 polymer ?
#
loop_
_entity_poly.entity_id
_entity_poly.type
_entity_poly.pdbx_seq_one_letter_code
_entity_poly.pdbx_strand_id
1 'polypeptide(L)'
;MSTASATGAPVSSHRTKLWQQRLFEAESGLTRFFVEENAPGLVDEWIRVKAGIFENLPSGEHESDWQRAFFQAQALMERFLVAHFGHERMADWARSNAYVYATTTTDSTCAQSVADRFVRQLANYDSETEVTADVSAAMISVKRCGIWQYRERARARGVPITLASPCEYCTKATAANFSAKGYASTYELTNEPVRGCRWTLRTGTEAPAATQP
;
A
#
# COMPACT_ATOMS: atom_id res chain seq x y z
N MET A 1 17.99 47.45 17.16
CA MET A 1 18.13 46.05 17.63
C MET A 1 17.12 45.23 16.87
N SER A 2 17.55 44.53 15.82
CA SER A 2 16.73 43.60 15.06
C SER A 2 16.83 42.22 15.69
N THR A 3 15.72 41.63 16.08
CA THR A 3 15.62 40.20 16.39
C THR A 3 14.72 39.57 15.33
N ALA A 4 15.37 38.86 14.41
CA ALA A 4 14.72 37.94 13.50
C ALA A 4 14.06 36.83 14.33
N SER A 5 12.75 36.64 14.18
CA SER A 5 12.07 35.43 14.66
C SER A 5 12.22 34.35 13.59
N ALA A 6 12.90 33.28 13.97
CA ALA A 6 13.11 32.11 13.15
C ALA A 6 11.77 31.46 12.78
N THR A 7 11.50 31.39 11.48
CA THR A 7 10.47 30.53 10.89
C THR A 7 10.90 29.07 11.09
N GLY A 8 10.41 28.45 12.16
CA GLY A 8 10.46 27.00 12.30
C GLY A 8 9.53 26.38 11.25
N ALA A 9 10.06 25.50 10.40
CA ALA A 9 9.24 24.72 9.50
C ALA A 9 8.22 23.90 10.31
N PRO A 10 6.96 23.77 9.85
CA PRO A 10 6.01 22.88 10.50
C PRO A 10 6.56 21.45 10.51
N VAL A 11 6.30 20.72 11.60
CA VAL A 11 6.67 19.31 11.72
C VAL A 11 5.51 18.47 11.21
N SER A 12 5.73 17.76 10.10
CA SER A 12 4.72 16.89 9.49
C SER A 12 4.17 15.88 10.48
N SER A 13 2.84 15.71 10.49
CA SER A 13 2.22 14.62 11.24
C SER A 13 2.73 13.26 10.77
N HIS A 14 2.76 12.28 11.67
CA HIS A 14 3.13 10.90 11.35
C HIS A 14 2.21 10.29 10.28
N ARG A 15 0.91 10.64 10.28
CA ARG A 15 -0.05 10.20 9.25
C ARG A 15 0.26 10.78 7.88
N THR A 16 0.64 12.06 7.81
CA THR A 16 1.12 12.71 6.58
C THR A 16 2.34 11.99 6.00
N LYS A 17 3.34 11.67 6.83
CA LYS A 17 4.53 10.92 6.39
C LYS A 17 4.18 9.53 5.84
N LEU A 18 3.22 8.85 6.45
CA LEU A 18 2.75 7.55 5.96
C LEU A 18 2.09 7.66 4.57
N TRP A 19 1.35 8.73 4.27
CA TRP A 19 0.80 8.97 2.93
C TRP A 19 1.89 9.25 1.89
N GLN A 20 2.86 10.09 2.24
CA GLN A 20 4.04 10.36 1.40
C GLN A 20 4.80 9.08 1.08
N GLN A 21 5.09 8.27 2.11
CA GLN A 21 5.79 7.01 1.96
C GLN A 21 5.02 6.04 1.04
N ARG A 22 3.69 5.92 1.22
CA ARG A 22 2.89 5.00 0.39
C ARG A 22 2.79 5.45 -1.06
N LEU A 23 2.75 6.75 -1.32
CA LEU A 23 2.80 7.28 -2.67
C LEU A 23 4.13 6.91 -3.34
N PHE A 24 5.24 7.13 -2.65
CA PHE A 24 6.57 6.76 -3.11
C PHE A 24 6.68 5.24 -3.38
N GLU A 25 6.26 4.40 -2.43
CA GLU A 25 6.27 2.94 -2.56
C GLU A 25 5.48 2.47 -3.80
N ALA A 26 4.28 3.03 -4.02
CA ALA A 26 3.39 2.64 -5.11
C ALA A 26 3.89 3.09 -6.49
N GLU A 27 4.36 4.34 -6.61
CA GLU A 27 4.89 4.87 -7.87
C GLU A 27 6.22 4.20 -8.25
N SER A 28 7.13 4.04 -7.28
CA SER A 28 8.43 3.41 -7.51
C SER A 28 8.26 1.94 -7.90
N GLY A 29 7.36 1.21 -7.24
CA GLY A 29 7.13 -0.18 -7.56
C GLY A 29 6.38 -0.36 -8.89
N LEU A 30 5.51 0.57 -9.30
CA LEU A 30 4.97 0.54 -10.67
C LEU A 30 6.04 0.87 -11.72
N THR A 31 6.92 1.84 -11.47
CA THR A 31 8.07 2.12 -12.34
C THR A 31 8.94 0.88 -12.49
N ARG A 32 9.26 0.20 -11.38
CA ARG A 32 10.06 -1.02 -11.39
C ARG A 32 9.37 -2.13 -12.20
N PHE A 33 8.08 -2.36 -11.97
CA PHE A 33 7.29 -3.31 -12.75
C PHE A 33 7.35 -2.98 -14.25
N PHE A 34 7.12 -1.73 -14.62
CA PHE A 34 7.16 -1.28 -16.01
C PHE A 34 8.51 -1.53 -16.69
N VAL A 35 9.61 -1.31 -15.97
CA VAL A 35 10.96 -1.61 -16.47
C VAL A 35 11.16 -3.11 -16.67
N GLU A 36 10.70 -3.95 -15.74
CA GLU A 36 10.80 -5.41 -15.83
C GLU A 36 9.97 -5.99 -16.97
N GLU A 37 8.78 -5.44 -17.23
CA GLU A 37 7.94 -5.83 -18.37
C GLU A 37 8.57 -5.52 -19.72
N ASN A 38 9.58 -4.65 -19.76
CA ASN A 38 10.26 -4.25 -20.98
C ASN A 38 9.26 -3.86 -22.09
N ALA A 39 8.37 -2.91 -21.78
CA ALA A 39 7.33 -2.43 -22.68
C ALA A 39 7.67 -1.03 -23.27
N PRO A 40 8.67 -0.91 -24.17
CA PRO A 40 9.18 0.37 -24.66
C PRO A 40 8.12 1.20 -25.41
N GLY A 41 7.11 0.54 -26.00
CA GLY A 41 6.00 1.21 -26.69
C GLY A 41 5.09 2.05 -25.78
N LEU A 42 5.20 1.91 -24.46
CA LEU A 42 4.36 2.61 -23.48
C LEU A 42 5.12 3.71 -22.71
N VAL A 43 6.39 3.96 -23.04
CA VAL A 43 7.25 4.92 -22.30
C VAL A 43 6.62 6.32 -22.25
N ASP A 44 6.16 6.84 -23.39
CA ASP A 44 5.56 8.17 -23.46
C ASP A 44 4.29 8.28 -22.60
N GLU A 45 3.49 7.21 -22.55
CA GLU A 45 2.29 7.17 -21.73
C GLU A 45 2.64 7.07 -20.24
N TRP A 46 3.61 6.23 -19.89
CA TRP A 46 4.09 6.15 -18.52
C TRP A 46 4.66 7.49 -18.03
N ILE A 47 5.40 8.22 -18.87
CA ILE A 47 5.86 9.59 -18.56
C ILE A 47 4.68 10.52 -18.29
N ARG A 48 3.61 10.48 -19.10
CA ARG A 48 2.39 11.29 -18.85
C ARG A 48 1.70 10.91 -17.55
N VAL A 49 1.62 9.62 -17.23
CA VAL A 49 1.07 9.15 -15.96
C VAL A 49 1.89 9.70 -14.78
N LYS A 50 3.22 9.63 -14.85
CA LYS A 50 4.11 10.19 -13.83
C LYS A 50 3.94 11.70 -13.69
N ALA A 51 3.85 12.43 -14.81
CA ALA A 51 3.57 13.87 -14.77
C ALA A 51 2.27 14.16 -14.02
N GLY A 52 1.18 13.45 -14.32
CA GLY A 52 -0.10 13.61 -13.61
C GLY A 52 -0.06 13.25 -12.12
N ILE A 53 0.77 12.26 -11.74
CA ILE A 53 1.02 11.93 -10.32
C ILE A 53 1.71 13.11 -9.62
N PHE A 54 2.74 13.69 -10.23
CA PHE A 54 3.59 14.70 -9.60
C PHE A 54 3.02 16.12 -9.65
N GLU A 55 2.21 16.44 -10.65
CA GLU A 55 1.52 17.74 -10.77
C GLU A 55 0.60 18.02 -9.56
N ASN A 56 0.04 16.97 -8.97
CA ASN A 56 -0.94 17.07 -7.89
C ASN A 56 -0.32 16.93 -6.49
N LEU A 57 1.01 17.01 -6.35
CA LEU A 57 1.64 16.91 -5.04
C LEU A 57 1.36 18.16 -4.19
N PRO A 58 0.92 18.00 -2.93
CA PRO A 58 0.75 19.13 -2.01
C PRO A 58 2.11 19.74 -1.66
N SER A 59 2.16 21.07 -1.54
CA SER A 59 3.32 21.80 -1.01
C SER A 59 3.36 21.88 0.52
N GLY A 60 2.21 21.66 1.18
CA GLY A 60 2.07 21.69 2.64
C GLY A 60 2.08 20.31 3.30
N GLU A 61 1.84 20.27 4.61
CA GLU A 61 1.89 19.04 5.41
C GLU A 61 0.51 18.55 5.89
N HIS A 62 -0.57 19.11 5.36
CA HIS A 62 -1.94 18.71 5.69
C HIS A 62 -2.21 17.27 5.25
N GLU A 63 -2.61 16.41 6.19
CA GLU A 63 -2.85 14.99 5.93
C GLU A 63 -3.88 14.76 4.82
N SER A 64 -4.99 15.52 4.84
CA SER A 64 -6.08 15.40 3.87
C SER A 64 -5.63 15.68 2.43
N ASP A 65 -4.65 16.56 2.24
CA ASP A 65 -4.10 16.87 0.93
C ASP A 65 -3.23 15.73 0.41
N TRP A 66 -2.37 15.18 1.26
CA TRP A 66 -1.53 14.03 0.93
C TRP A 66 -2.33 12.75 0.71
N GLN A 67 -3.39 12.56 1.50
CA GLN A 67 -4.34 11.47 1.30
C GLN A 67 -5.01 11.59 -0.08
N ARG A 68 -5.50 12.79 -0.45
CA ARG A 68 -6.12 13.04 -1.77
C ARG A 68 -5.14 12.78 -2.91
N ALA A 69 -3.92 13.30 -2.81
CA ALA A 69 -2.87 13.10 -3.82
C ALA A 69 -2.54 11.61 -3.98
N PHE A 70 -2.41 10.85 -2.88
CA PHE A 70 -2.20 9.40 -2.92
C PHE A 70 -3.32 8.68 -3.70
N PHE A 71 -4.59 9.00 -3.43
CA PHE A 71 -5.69 8.34 -4.11
C PHE A 71 -5.79 8.68 -5.60
N GLN A 72 -5.52 9.94 -5.97
CA GLN A 72 -5.47 10.36 -7.38
C GLN A 72 -4.35 9.63 -8.12
N ALA A 73 -3.15 9.58 -7.52
CA ALA A 73 -2.04 8.84 -8.07
C ALA A 73 -2.34 7.35 -8.21
N GLN A 74 -2.92 6.73 -7.18
CA GLN A 74 -3.31 5.33 -7.22
C GLN A 74 -4.32 5.04 -8.33
N ALA A 75 -5.30 5.92 -8.57
CA ALA A 75 -6.24 5.77 -9.68
C ALA A 75 -5.58 5.92 -11.06
N LEU A 76 -4.58 6.80 -11.20
CA LEU A 76 -3.78 6.89 -12.44
C LEU A 76 -2.99 5.60 -12.68
N MET A 77 -2.31 5.09 -11.65
CA MET A 77 -1.54 3.85 -11.70
C MET A 77 -2.41 2.62 -11.99
N GLU A 78 -3.54 2.48 -11.30
CA GLU A 78 -4.49 1.38 -11.52
C GLU A 78 -5.03 1.39 -12.96
N ARG A 79 -5.39 2.58 -13.49
CA ARG A 79 -5.88 2.70 -14.88
C ARG A 79 -4.81 2.31 -15.89
N PHE A 80 -3.59 2.80 -15.73
CA PHE A 80 -2.47 2.47 -16.61
C PHE A 80 -2.19 0.95 -16.60
N LEU A 81 -2.10 0.35 -15.41
CA LEU A 81 -1.87 -1.07 -15.27
C LEU A 81 -2.96 -1.89 -15.95
N VAL A 82 -4.23 -1.62 -15.64
CA VAL A 82 -5.35 -2.41 -16.17
C VAL A 82 -5.51 -2.23 -17.69
N ALA A 83 -5.33 -1.01 -18.21
CA ALA A 83 -5.50 -0.74 -19.63
C ALA A 83 -4.48 -1.49 -20.51
N HIS A 84 -3.25 -1.65 -20.03
CA HIS A 84 -2.15 -2.21 -20.84
C HIS A 84 -1.76 -3.63 -20.46
N PHE A 85 -1.98 -4.01 -19.21
CA PHE A 85 -1.52 -5.27 -18.66
C PHE A 85 -2.66 -6.12 -18.07
N GLY A 86 -3.88 -5.59 -17.93
CA GLY A 86 -5.00 -6.37 -17.41
C GLY A 86 -5.02 -6.52 -15.88
N HIS A 87 -6.09 -7.12 -15.37
CA HIS A 87 -6.33 -7.24 -13.92
C HIS A 87 -5.44 -8.31 -13.26
N GLU A 88 -5.08 -9.34 -14.01
CA GLU A 88 -4.24 -10.45 -13.58
C GLU A 88 -2.85 -10.01 -13.15
N ARG A 89 -2.34 -8.92 -13.73
CA ARG A 89 -0.99 -8.39 -13.46
C ARG A 89 -0.91 -7.55 -12.18
N MET A 90 -2.03 -7.33 -11.48
CA MET A 90 -2.01 -6.68 -10.16
C MET A 90 -1.17 -7.41 -9.13
N ALA A 91 -1.10 -8.74 -9.20
CA ALA A 91 -0.25 -9.52 -8.30
C ALA A 91 1.24 -9.19 -8.51
N ASP A 92 1.62 -8.89 -9.75
CA ASP A 92 3.01 -8.63 -10.13
C ASP A 92 3.41 -7.23 -9.72
N TRP A 93 2.54 -6.25 -9.96
CA TRP A 93 2.70 -4.91 -9.42
C TRP A 93 2.76 -4.91 -7.88
N ALA A 94 1.91 -5.69 -7.21
CA ALA A 94 1.94 -5.85 -5.75
C ALA A 94 3.30 -6.38 -5.25
N ARG A 95 3.89 -7.37 -5.94
CA ARG A 95 5.24 -7.88 -5.62
C ARG A 95 6.32 -6.84 -5.85
N SER A 96 6.21 -6.05 -6.92
CA SER A 96 7.16 -4.97 -7.21
C SER A 96 7.10 -3.86 -6.15
N ASN A 97 5.89 -3.49 -5.69
CA ASN A 97 5.73 -2.55 -4.57
C ASN A 97 6.28 -3.12 -3.26
N ALA A 98 6.05 -4.42 -3.01
CA ALA A 98 6.58 -5.08 -1.82
C ALA A 98 8.11 -5.13 -1.79
N TYR A 99 8.75 -5.27 -2.95
CA TYR A 99 10.21 -5.12 -3.08
C TYR A 99 10.66 -3.73 -2.61
N VAL A 100 10.06 -2.66 -3.14
CA VAL A 100 10.40 -1.28 -2.74
C VAL A 100 10.19 -1.09 -1.25
N TYR A 101 9.02 -1.50 -0.73
CA TYR A 101 8.72 -1.47 0.70
C TYR A 101 9.79 -2.18 1.53
N ALA A 102 10.21 -3.39 1.12
CA ALA A 102 11.21 -4.15 1.85
C ALA A 102 12.57 -3.44 1.87
N THR A 103 12.95 -2.79 0.76
CA THR A 103 14.20 -2.00 0.65
C THR A 103 14.15 -0.70 1.46
N THR A 104 12.98 -0.08 1.60
CA THR A 104 12.85 1.25 2.23
C THR A 104 12.41 1.20 3.68
N THR A 105 12.24 0.01 4.26
CA THR A 105 11.85 -0.16 5.66
C THR A 105 12.75 -1.17 6.36
N THR A 106 13.41 -0.75 7.43
CA THR A 106 14.40 -1.58 8.16
C THR A 106 13.89 -2.12 9.49
N ASP A 107 12.78 -1.58 9.99
CA ASP A 107 12.42 -1.71 11.42
C ASP A 107 11.58 -2.97 11.73
N SER A 108 11.50 -3.92 10.80
CA SER A 108 10.69 -5.13 10.95
C SER A 108 11.55 -6.29 11.42
N THR A 109 11.61 -6.49 12.74
CA THR A 109 12.46 -7.50 13.40
C THR A 109 11.69 -8.73 13.89
N CYS A 110 10.35 -8.66 13.93
CA CYS A 110 9.48 -9.74 14.39
C CYS A 110 8.05 -9.64 13.81
N ALA A 111 7.21 -10.66 14.02
CA ALA A 111 5.85 -10.70 13.48
C ALA A 111 4.99 -9.53 14.00
N GLN A 112 5.14 -9.16 15.28
CA GLN A 112 4.50 -7.98 15.86
C GLN A 112 4.85 -6.70 15.07
N SER A 113 6.13 -6.44 14.79
CA SER A 113 6.55 -5.23 14.08
C SER A 113 5.99 -5.13 12.64
N VAL A 114 5.85 -6.29 11.97
CA VAL A 114 5.23 -6.40 10.64
C VAL A 114 3.73 -6.14 10.74
N ALA A 115 3.07 -6.74 11.73
CA ALA A 115 1.65 -6.51 12.01
C ALA A 115 1.35 -5.04 12.33
N ASP A 116 2.17 -4.41 13.18
CA ASP A 116 2.02 -3.01 13.57
C ASP A 116 2.15 -2.07 12.38
N ARG A 117 3.05 -2.37 11.42
CA ARG A 117 3.15 -1.59 10.19
C ARG A 117 1.85 -1.65 9.39
N PHE A 118 1.24 -2.82 9.24
CA PHE A 118 -0.04 -2.96 8.54
C PHE A 118 -1.17 -2.27 9.31
N VAL A 119 -1.22 -2.39 10.63
CA VAL A 119 -2.19 -1.67 11.47
C VAL A 119 -2.05 -0.15 11.33
N ARG A 120 -0.83 0.39 11.33
CA ARG A 120 -0.61 1.83 11.07
C ARG A 120 -1.14 2.27 9.71
N GLN A 121 -1.00 1.44 8.68
CA GLN A 121 -1.61 1.73 7.37
C GLN A 121 -3.14 1.72 7.45
N LEU A 122 -3.73 0.73 8.11
CA LEU A 122 -5.18 0.63 8.25
C LEU A 122 -5.78 1.77 9.09
N ALA A 123 -5.04 2.24 10.11
CA ALA A 123 -5.40 3.39 10.93
C ALA A 123 -5.46 4.69 10.12
N ASN A 124 -4.62 4.86 9.08
CA ASN A 124 -4.72 6.00 8.16
C ASN A 124 -6.07 6.06 7.41
N TYR A 125 -6.81 4.95 7.36
CA TYR A 125 -8.16 4.89 6.79
C TYR A 125 -9.25 4.84 7.85
N ASP A 126 -8.90 5.03 9.12
CA ASP A 126 -9.82 4.92 10.26
C ASP A 126 -10.45 3.53 10.37
N SER A 127 -9.68 2.48 10.02
CA SER A 127 -10.10 1.10 10.19
C SER A 127 -10.06 0.68 11.66
N GLU A 128 -10.93 -0.24 12.03
CA GLU A 128 -10.94 -0.85 13.37
C GLU A 128 -10.21 -2.20 13.32
N THR A 129 -9.16 -2.33 14.13
CA THR A 129 -8.26 -3.49 14.13
C THR A 129 -8.01 -4.04 15.52
N GLU A 130 -7.90 -5.35 15.62
CA GLU A 130 -7.34 -6.05 16.79
C GLU A 130 -6.16 -6.91 16.34
N VAL A 131 -5.12 -6.97 17.16
CA VAL A 131 -3.92 -7.77 16.89
C VAL A 131 -3.60 -8.64 18.08
N THR A 132 -3.30 -9.89 17.79
CA THR A 132 -2.65 -10.80 18.73
C THR A 132 -1.38 -11.32 18.06
N ALA A 133 -0.21 -11.10 18.67
CA ALA A 133 1.04 -11.48 18.06
C ALA A 133 2.10 -11.86 19.10
N ASP A 134 3.07 -12.64 18.63
CA ASP A 134 4.33 -12.96 19.30
C ASP A 134 5.50 -12.66 18.34
N VAL A 135 6.69 -13.21 18.63
CA VAL A 135 7.90 -13.00 17.83
C VAL A 135 7.78 -13.62 16.43
N SER A 136 7.14 -14.78 16.33
CA SER A 136 7.10 -15.65 15.15
C SER A 136 5.79 -15.59 14.36
N ALA A 137 4.68 -15.22 15.02
CA ALA A 137 3.36 -15.23 14.43
C ALA A 137 2.53 -14.01 14.85
N ALA A 138 1.59 -13.62 14.00
CA ALA A 138 0.58 -12.63 14.33
C ALA A 138 -0.76 -12.94 13.64
N MET A 139 -1.84 -12.60 14.31
CA MET A 139 -3.19 -12.56 13.77
C MET A 139 -3.71 -11.13 13.84
N ILE A 140 -4.27 -10.65 12.73
CA ILE A 140 -4.79 -9.29 12.59
C ILE A 140 -6.24 -9.41 12.18
N SER A 141 -7.14 -8.91 13.02
CA SER A 141 -8.57 -8.85 12.76
C SER A 141 -8.96 -7.42 12.40
N VAL A 142 -9.33 -7.17 11.15
CA VAL A 142 -9.90 -5.90 10.70
C VAL A 142 -11.41 -6.01 10.80
N LYS A 143 -11.99 -5.51 11.90
CA LYS A 143 -13.45 -5.57 12.13
C LYS A 143 -14.22 -4.64 11.21
N ARG A 144 -13.66 -3.45 10.94
CA ARG A 144 -14.23 -2.45 10.03
C ARG A 144 -13.13 -1.93 9.10
N CYS A 145 -13.24 -2.24 7.81
CA CYS A 145 -12.24 -1.83 6.82
C CYS A 145 -12.52 -0.41 6.30
N GLY A 146 -11.70 0.55 6.73
CA GLY A 146 -11.80 1.93 6.29
C GLY A 146 -11.48 2.12 4.80
N ILE A 147 -10.57 1.32 4.24
CA ILE A 147 -10.24 1.31 2.80
C ILE A 147 -11.48 0.98 1.96
N TRP A 148 -12.20 -0.07 2.37
CA TRP A 148 -13.46 -0.46 1.74
C TRP A 148 -14.48 0.67 1.80
N GLN A 149 -14.76 1.18 3.01
CA GLN A 149 -15.73 2.25 3.22
C GLN A 149 -15.39 3.51 2.41
N TYR A 150 -14.11 3.86 2.33
CA TYR A 150 -13.65 4.99 1.52
C TYR A 150 -13.97 4.79 0.04
N ARG A 151 -13.58 3.65 -0.53
CA ARG A 151 -13.75 3.37 -1.96
C ARG A 151 -15.22 3.17 -2.35
N GLU A 152 -16.02 2.50 -1.53
CA GLU A 152 -17.46 2.36 -1.78
C GLU A 152 -18.17 3.71 -1.73
N ARG A 153 -17.77 4.60 -0.81
CA ARG A 153 -18.31 5.97 -0.76
C ARG A 153 -17.92 6.78 -2.00
N ALA A 154 -16.69 6.63 -2.50
CA ALA A 154 -16.28 7.26 -3.74
C ALA A 154 -17.10 6.73 -4.94
N ARG A 155 -17.29 5.41 -5.03
CA ARG A 155 -18.14 4.78 -6.05
C ARG A 155 -19.59 5.27 -5.99
N ALA A 156 -20.17 5.36 -4.80
CA ALA A 156 -21.52 5.89 -4.60
C ALA A 156 -21.67 7.37 -5.00
N ARG A 157 -20.56 8.12 -5.05
CA ARG A 157 -20.50 9.50 -5.54
C ARG A 157 -20.19 9.60 -7.04
N GLY A 158 -20.17 8.49 -7.76
CA GLY A 158 -19.90 8.45 -9.20
C GLY A 158 -18.42 8.58 -9.59
N VAL A 159 -17.49 8.45 -8.63
CA VAL A 159 -16.06 8.41 -8.96
C VAL A 159 -15.76 7.11 -9.72
N PRO A 160 -15.18 7.17 -10.93
CA PRO A 160 -14.77 5.97 -11.64
C PRO A 160 -13.74 5.17 -10.83
N ILE A 161 -14.05 3.92 -10.52
CA ILE A 161 -13.16 3.00 -9.82
C ILE A 161 -12.76 1.90 -10.80
N THR A 162 -11.46 1.78 -11.08
CA THR A 162 -10.91 0.77 -12.00
C THR A 162 -11.13 -0.65 -11.49
N LEU A 163 -11.02 -0.83 -10.18
CA LEU A 163 -11.09 -2.13 -9.53
C LEU A 163 -12.53 -2.56 -9.25
N ALA A 164 -12.83 -3.83 -9.49
CA ALA A 164 -14.15 -4.39 -9.19
C ALA A 164 -14.44 -4.30 -7.68
N SER A 165 -13.40 -4.48 -6.86
CA SER A 165 -13.48 -4.45 -5.41
C SER A 165 -12.24 -3.81 -4.79
N PRO A 166 -12.38 -3.03 -3.70
CA PRO A 166 -11.24 -2.58 -2.89
C PRO A 166 -10.29 -3.71 -2.46
N CYS A 167 -10.83 -4.90 -2.22
CA CYS A 167 -10.06 -6.06 -1.76
C CYS A 167 -9.21 -6.70 -2.87
N GLU A 168 -9.52 -6.44 -4.15
CA GLU A 168 -8.88 -7.07 -5.30
C GLU A 168 -7.36 -6.85 -5.30
N TYR A 169 -6.94 -5.62 -5.04
CA TYR A 169 -5.54 -5.26 -4.95
C TYR A 169 -5.00 -5.32 -3.52
N CYS A 170 -5.79 -4.87 -2.53
CA CYS A 170 -5.36 -4.80 -1.13
C CYS A 170 -4.86 -6.16 -0.61
N THR A 171 -5.57 -7.25 -0.91
CA THR A 171 -5.16 -8.60 -0.46
C THR A 171 -3.83 -9.03 -1.09
N LYS A 172 -3.64 -8.80 -2.38
CA LYS A 172 -2.39 -9.11 -3.09
C LYS A 172 -1.22 -8.29 -2.54
N ALA A 173 -1.43 -6.98 -2.36
CA ALA A 173 -0.42 -6.07 -1.82
C ALA A 173 -0.02 -6.41 -0.39
N THR A 174 -0.98 -6.70 0.50
CA THR A 174 -0.70 -7.09 1.88
C THR A 174 0.06 -8.42 1.95
N ALA A 175 -0.38 -9.43 1.20
CA ALA A 175 0.31 -10.73 1.15
C ALA A 175 1.75 -10.60 0.63
N ALA A 176 1.96 -9.79 -0.43
CA ALA A 176 3.28 -9.53 -0.98
C ALA A 176 4.19 -8.80 0.03
N ASN A 177 3.68 -7.80 0.75
CA ASN A 177 4.43 -7.08 1.78
C ASN A 177 4.87 -8.01 2.92
N PHE A 178 3.98 -8.90 3.39
CA PHE A 178 4.32 -9.89 4.41
C PHE A 178 5.39 -10.87 3.91
N SER A 179 5.24 -11.36 2.69
CA SER A 179 6.23 -12.26 2.06
C SER A 179 7.59 -11.59 1.89
N ALA A 180 7.64 -10.32 1.49
CA ALA A 180 8.89 -9.56 1.36
C ALA A 180 9.61 -9.32 2.70
N LYS A 181 8.93 -9.57 3.83
CA LYS A 181 9.51 -9.59 5.18
C LYS A 181 9.74 -11.00 5.73
N GLY A 182 9.63 -12.04 4.89
CA GLY A 182 9.89 -13.43 5.27
C GLY A 182 8.71 -14.15 5.94
N TYR A 183 7.50 -13.60 5.85
CA TYR A 183 6.31 -14.19 6.47
C TYR A 183 5.39 -14.83 5.43
N ALA A 184 5.02 -16.09 5.67
CA ALA A 184 3.88 -16.71 5.00
C ALA A 184 2.59 -16.14 5.60
N SER A 185 1.57 -15.93 4.77
CA SER A 185 0.29 -15.38 5.24
C SER A 185 -0.93 -16.01 4.59
N THR A 186 -2.04 -16.00 5.32
CA THR A 186 -3.38 -16.35 4.84
C THR A 186 -4.35 -15.25 5.23
N TYR A 187 -5.45 -15.14 4.49
CA TYR A 187 -6.50 -14.19 4.82
C TYR A 187 -7.90 -14.74 4.54
N GLU A 188 -8.88 -14.16 5.23
CA GLU A 188 -10.30 -14.37 5.03
C GLU A 188 -10.99 -13.00 4.96
N LEU A 189 -11.91 -12.82 4.02
CA LEU A 189 -12.76 -11.62 3.97
C LEU A 189 -14.00 -11.84 4.84
N THR A 190 -14.32 -10.86 5.68
CA THR A 190 -15.50 -10.92 6.58
C THR A 190 -16.53 -9.88 6.16
N ASN A 191 -17.82 -10.17 6.38
CA ASN A 191 -18.92 -9.29 5.96
C ASN A 191 -19.86 -8.87 7.09
N GLU A 192 -19.69 -9.38 8.31
CA GLU A 192 -20.63 -9.17 9.42
C GLU A 192 -19.89 -8.64 10.67
N PRO A 193 -20.41 -7.60 11.35
CA PRO A 193 -21.54 -6.76 10.97
C PRO A 193 -21.23 -5.75 9.84
N VAL A 194 -19.95 -5.58 9.49
CA VAL A 194 -19.47 -4.70 8.41
C VAL A 194 -18.30 -5.38 7.68
N ARG A 195 -17.98 -4.92 6.46
CA ARG A 195 -16.87 -5.49 5.69
C ARG A 195 -15.54 -5.35 6.43
N GLY A 196 -14.83 -6.47 6.54
CA GLY A 196 -13.54 -6.60 7.20
C GLY A 196 -12.66 -7.67 6.56
N CYS A 197 -11.58 -8.03 7.24
CA CYS A 197 -10.75 -9.18 6.90
C CYS A 197 -9.96 -9.67 8.11
N ARG A 198 -9.62 -10.96 8.11
CA ARG A 198 -8.70 -11.54 9.09
C ARG A 198 -7.46 -12.01 8.37
N TRP A 199 -6.29 -11.70 8.94
CA TRP A 199 -4.99 -12.14 8.46
C TRP A 199 -4.31 -12.99 9.52
N THR A 200 -3.59 -14.00 9.06
CA THR A 200 -2.59 -14.72 9.86
C THR A 200 -1.26 -14.61 9.15
N LEU A 201 -0.20 -14.28 9.89
CA LEU A 201 1.18 -14.32 9.41
C LEU A 201 2.02 -15.20 10.34
N ARG A 202 2.94 -15.96 9.75
CA ARG A 202 3.90 -16.81 10.46
C ARG A 202 5.25 -16.75 9.74
N THR A 203 6.34 -16.83 10.49
CA THR A 203 7.67 -17.01 9.89
C THR A 203 7.62 -18.22 8.97
N GLY A 204 8.00 -18.04 7.71
CA GLY A 204 8.07 -19.15 6.78
C GLY A 204 9.00 -20.22 7.36
N THR A 205 8.51 -21.45 7.54
CA THR A 205 9.43 -22.58 7.69
C THR A 205 10.30 -22.58 6.44
N GLU A 206 11.63 -22.66 6.59
CA GLU A 206 12.54 -22.86 5.46
C GLU A 206 11.91 -23.89 4.51
N ALA A 207 11.80 -23.54 3.23
CA ALA A 207 11.46 -24.52 2.21
C ALA A 207 12.45 -25.69 2.37
N PRO A 208 12.00 -26.95 2.45
CA PRO A 208 12.93 -28.07 2.57
C PRO A 208 13.89 -28.00 1.38
N ALA A 209 15.19 -27.99 1.68
CA ALA A 209 16.24 -28.03 0.68
C ALA A 209 15.92 -29.17 -0.29
N ALA A 210 15.76 -28.82 -1.58
CA ALA A 210 15.58 -29.82 -2.62
C ALA A 210 16.76 -30.78 -2.56
N THR A 211 16.51 -31.98 -2.06
CA THR A 211 17.47 -33.08 -2.14
C THR A 211 17.41 -33.56 -3.59
N GLN A 212 18.42 -33.19 -4.38
CA GLN A 212 18.59 -33.74 -5.72
C GLN A 212 18.99 -35.22 -5.60
N PRO A 213 18.39 -36.14 -6.37
CA PRO A 213 19.08 -37.35 -6.81
C PRO A 213 20.14 -37.03 -7.87
#